data_AF-A0A9E5NEM9-F1
#
_entry.id   AF-A0A9E5NEM9-F1
#
_cell.length_a   1.000
_cell.length_b   1.000
_cell.length_c   1.000
_cell.angle_alpha   90.00
_cell.angle_beta   90.00
_cell.angle_gamma   90.00
#
_symmetry.space_group_name_H-M   'P 1'
#
loop_
_entity.id
_entity.type
_entity.pdbx_description
1 polymer ?
#
loop_
_entity_poly.entity_id
_entity_poly.type
_entity_poly.pdbx_seq_one_letter_code
_entity_poly.pdbx_strand_id
1 'polypeptide(L)'
;IDDVASLPTSQKYPVMLPAACKEGYFISPSSSDYDRSSMGETVVRVGGKGALASWSPTSVGEAAGQHYLQEGFYDAFNHGVHELGPATYLGKLNLYQNAEGDHRELIDTYVLFGDPALQIPMVHQHWAFMPLAVKGY
;
A
#
# COMPACT_ATOMS: atom_id res chain seq x y z
N ILE A 1 11.45 -14.62 -0.44
CA ILE A 1 10.79 -14.36 0.87
C ILE A 1 11.74 -14.58 2.05
N ASP A 2 12.80 -15.37 1.89
CA ASP A 2 13.72 -15.80 2.96
C ASP A 2 14.31 -14.66 3.80
N ASP A 3 14.60 -13.51 3.19
CA ASP A 3 15.18 -12.36 3.89
C ASP A 3 14.20 -11.69 4.87
N VAL A 4 12.89 -11.91 4.74
CA VAL A 4 11.86 -11.30 5.61
C VAL A 4 12.06 -11.73 7.07
N ALA A 5 12.51 -12.97 7.29
CA ALA A 5 12.81 -13.47 8.63
C ALA A 5 13.94 -12.69 9.32
N SER A 6 14.89 -12.16 8.54
CA SER A 6 16.04 -11.40 9.03
C SER A 6 15.73 -9.95 9.39
N LEU A 7 14.53 -9.44 9.06
CA LEU A 7 14.14 -8.08 9.41
C LEU A 7 14.22 -7.87 10.93
N PRO A 8 14.69 -6.70 11.39
CA PRO A 8 14.68 -6.37 12.81
C PRO A 8 13.25 -6.25 13.31
N THR A 9 13.04 -6.52 14.60
CA THR A 9 11.77 -6.17 15.23
C THR A 9 11.59 -4.66 15.22
N SER A 10 10.35 -4.22 15.03
CA SER A 10 10.01 -2.81 14.89
C SER A 10 8.73 -2.50 15.66
N GLN A 11 8.57 -1.25 16.07
CA GLN A 11 7.29 -0.69 16.54
C GLN A 11 6.66 0.23 15.48
N LYS A 12 7.29 0.34 14.30
CA LYS A 12 6.83 1.12 13.16
C LYS A 12 6.70 0.19 11.97
N TYR A 13 5.48 0.05 11.48
CA TYR A 13 5.15 -0.86 10.40
C TYR A 13 4.63 -0.03 9.21
N PRO A 14 5.20 -0.20 8.01
CA PRO A 14 4.71 0.48 6.83
C PRO A 14 3.41 -0.17 6.31
N VAL A 15 2.71 0.59 5.46
CA VAL A 15 1.80 0.05 4.44
C VAL A 15 2.60 -0.01 3.14
N MET A 16 2.65 -1.19 2.51
CA MET A 16 3.43 -1.43 1.29
C MET A 16 2.56 -1.26 0.04
N LEU A 17 3.10 -0.59 -0.99
CA LEU A 17 2.48 -0.43 -2.31
C LEU A 17 3.41 -0.96 -3.41
N PRO A 18 3.70 -2.28 -3.45
CA PRO A 18 4.60 -2.83 -4.45
C PRO A 18 4.05 -2.63 -5.86
N ALA A 19 4.89 -2.06 -6.73
CA ALA A 19 4.69 -2.03 -8.17
C ALA A 19 5.48 -3.16 -8.87
N ALA A 20 5.18 -4.42 -8.51
CA ALA A 20 5.98 -5.57 -8.95
C ALA A 20 5.09 -6.77 -9.29
N CYS A 21 5.27 -7.36 -10.48
CA CYS A 21 4.48 -8.49 -10.96
C CYS A 21 4.39 -9.65 -9.97
N LYS A 22 3.17 -10.17 -9.75
CA LYS A 22 2.87 -11.36 -8.92
C LYS A 22 3.39 -11.30 -7.48
N GLU A 23 3.68 -10.10 -6.96
CA GLU A 23 4.18 -9.93 -5.59
C GLU A 23 3.19 -10.52 -4.56
N GLY A 24 1.89 -10.43 -4.85
CA GLY A 24 0.79 -10.94 -4.04
C GLY A 24 0.15 -12.22 -4.58
N TYR A 25 0.86 -13.09 -5.31
CA TYR A 25 0.29 -14.32 -5.89
C TYR A 25 -0.02 -15.41 -4.84
N PHE A 26 -1.03 -15.16 -4.00
CA PHE A 26 -1.39 -15.97 -2.82
C PHE A 26 -2.03 -17.32 -3.12
N ILE A 27 -2.32 -17.61 -4.39
CA ILE A 27 -2.95 -18.88 -4.78
C ILE A 27 -1.95 -20.04 -4.93
N SER A 28 -0.66 -19.78 -4.70
CA SER A 28 0.37 -20.81 -4.76
C SER A 28 0.31 -21.68 -3.51
N PRO A 29 -0.01 -22.99 -3.61
CA PRO A 29 -0.22 -23.82 -2.43
C PRO A 29 1.10 -24.12 -1.73
N SER A 30 1.18 -23.77 -0.44
CA SER A 30 2.24 -24.25 0.45
C SER A 30 2.06 -25.74 0.76
N SER A 31 3.16 -26.42 1.04
CA SER A 31 3.20 -27.80 1.55
C SER A 31 3.89 -27.84 2.91
N SER A 32 3.89 -28.99 3.59
CA SER A 32 4.65 -29.15 4.83
C SER A 32 6.15 -28.84 4.67
N ASP A 33 6.67 -29.07 3.47
CA ASP A 33 8.11 -29.05 3.20
C ASP A 33 8.56 -27.77 2.52
N TYR A 34 7.62 -26.96 2.01
CA TYR A 34 7.92 -25.76 1.25
C TYR A 34 6.82 -24.71 1.38
N ASP A 35 7.19 -23.55 1.93
CA ASP A 35 6.30 -22.38 1.99
C ASP A 35 6.33 -21.63 0.67
N ARG A 36 5.17 -21.51 0.02
CA ARG A 36 4.95 -20.77 -1.22
C ARG A 36 4.16 -19.49 -1.01
N SER A 37 4.07 -19.02 0.25
CA SER A 37 3.47 -17.73 0.57
C SER A 37 4.07 -16.63 -0.32
N SER A 38 3.21 -15.80 -0.88
CA SER A 38 3.62 -14.62 -1.64
C SER A 38 4.33 -13.61 -0.75
N MET A 39 5.01 -12.62 -1.35
CA MET A 39 5.69 -11.58 -0.59
C MET A 39 4.68 -10.79 0.26
N GLY A 40 3.53 -10.43 -0.32
CA GLY A 40 2.45 -9.71 0.37
C GLY A 40 1.91 -10.48 1.59
N GLU A 41 1.72 -11.79 1.49
CA GLU A 41 1.35 -12.63 2.64
C GLU A 41 2.44 -12.67 3.70
N THR A 42 3.69 -12.86 3.28
CA THR A 42 4.82 -13.05 4.19
C THR A 42 5.07 -11.81 5.03
N VAL A 43 5.06 -10.61 4.42
CA VAL A 43 5.35 -9.36 5.14
C VAL A 43 4.26 -8.95 6.11
N VAL A 44 3.00 -9.35 5.87
CA VAL A 44 1.87 -9.05 6.77
C VAL A 44 1.73 -10.10 7.89
N ARG A 45 2.10 -11.36 7.63
CA ARG A 45 1.98 -12.46 8.63
C ARG A 45 3.13 -12.50 9.63
N VAL A 46 4.30 -11.96 9.30
CA VAL A 46 5.49 -12.09 10.14
C VAL A 46 5.36 -11.27 11.44
N GLY A 47 5.48 -11.94 12.58
CA GLY A 47 5.27 -11.32 13.89
C GLY A 47 6.39 -10.35 14.29
N GLY A 48 6.01 -9.17 14.79
CA GLY A 48 6.93 -8.19 15.37
C GLY A 48 7.82 -7.45 14.38
N LYS A 49 7.69 -7.70 13.07
CA LYS A 49 8.45 -7.10 11.96
C LYS A 49 7.57 -7.03 10.71
N GLY A 50 8.12 -6.66 9.55
CA GLY A 50 7.35 -6.62 8.30
C GLY A 50 6.47 -5.39 8.16
N ALA A 51 5.23 -5.56 7.71
CA ALA A 51 4.29 -4.50 7.32
C ALA A 51 2.90 -4.71 7.95
N LEU A 52 2.15 -3.61 8.14
CA LEU A 52 0.74 -3.67 8.59
C LEU A 52 -0.18 -4.16 7.48
N ALA A 53 0.15 -3.78 6.25
CA ALA A 53 -0.61 -4.15 5.07
C ALA A 53 0.28 -4.09 3.83
N SER A 54 -0.14 -4.80 2.79
CA SER A 54 0.46 -4.74 1.45
C SER A 54 -0.65 -4.71 0.41
N TRP A 55 -0.68 -3.67 -0.42
CA TRP A 55 -1.60 -3.59 -1.55
C TRP A 55 -0.89 -4.04 -2.82
N SER A 56 -1.22 -5.25 -3.25
CA SER A 56 -0.32 -6.09 -4.02
C SER A 56 -0.97 -6.65 -5.28
N PRO A 57 -0.25 -6.72 -6.41
CA PRO A 57 -0.72 -7.40 -7.62
C PRO A 57 -0.62 -8.92 -7.49
N THR A 58 -1.69 -9.60 -7.88
CA THR A 58 -1.75 -11.07 -8.01
C THR A 58 -1.36 -11.53 -9.42
N SER A 59 -1.38 -10.67 -10.43
CA SER A 59 -1.01 -11.02 -11.81
C SER A 59 0.27 -10.32 -12.26
N VAL A 60 0.67 -10.61 -13.50
CA VAL A 60 1.53 -9.67 -14.23
C VAL A 60 0.76 -8.39 -14.52
N GLY A 61 1.45 -7.27 -14.55
CA GLY A 61 0.85 -5.96 -14.79
C GLY A 61 1.89 -4.98 -15.30
N GLU A 62 1.45 -4.02 -16.10
CA GLU A 62 2.33 -2.98 -16.63
C GLU A 62 2.50 -1.84 -15.61
N ALA A 63 3.67 -1.20 -15.64
CA ALA A 63 4.00 -0.11 -14.73
C ALA A 63 3.07 1.11 -14.91
N ALA A 64 2.58 1.36 -16.14
CA ALA A 64 1.67 2.46 -16.45
C ALA A 64 0.33 2.32 -15.70
N GLY A 65 -0.29 1.14 -15.71
CA GLY A 65 -1.52 0.91 -14.93
C GLY A 65 -1.30 1.02 -13.42
N GLN A 66 -0.18 0.52 -12.91
CA GLN A 66 0.16 0.59 -11.48
C GLN A 66 0.41 2.03 -11.00
N HIS A 67 0.87 2.90 -11.89
CA HIS A 67 1.01 4.32 -11.60
C HIS A 67 -0.35 4.97 -11.26
N TYR A 68 -1.38 4.76 -12.09
CA TYR A 68 -2.72 5.28 -11.80
C TYR A 68 -3.29 4.75 -10.47
N LEU A 69 -3.06 3.47 -10.16
CA LEU A 69 -3.47 2.88 -8.89
C LEU A 69 -2.83 3.62 -7.70
N GLN A 70 -1.53 3.86 -7.76
CA GLN A 70 -0.79 4.52 -6.69
C GLN A 70 -1.17 5.99 -6.56
N GLU A 71 -1.36 6.71 -7.67
CA GLU A 71 -1.81 8.10 -7.66
C GLU A 71 -3.15 8.25 -6.94
N GLY A 72 -4.17 7.46 -7.30
CA GLY A 72 -5.47 7.53 -6.65
C GLY A 72 -5.44 7.11 -5.18
N PHE A 73 -4.55 6.17 -4.83
CA PHE A 73 -4.33 5.79 -3.43
C PHE A 73 -3.75 6.95 -2.62
N TYR A 74 -2.71 7.62 -3.11
CA TYR A 74 -2.10 8.75 -2.40
C TYR A 74 -3.05 9.96 -2.35
N ASP A 75 -3.77 10.22 -3.43
CA ASP A 75 -4.72 11.33 -3.51
C ASP A 75 -5.91 11.17 -2.55
N ALA A 76 -6.30 9.92 -2.24
CA ALA A 76 -7.29 9.64 -1.21
C ALA A 76 -6.96 10.33 0.13
N PHE A 77 -5.70 10.30 0.55
CA PHE A 77 -5.25 10.95 1.78
C PHE A 77 -5.31 12.49 1.68
N ASN A 78 -5.01 13.06 0.52
CA ASN A 78 -5.16 14.51 0.29
C ASN A 78 -6.62 14.95 0.42
N HIS A 79 -7.57 14.06 0.12
CA HIS A 79 -9.00 14.28 0.26
C HIS A 79 -9.59 13.81 1.61
N GLY A 80 -8.74 13.55 2.61
CA GLY A 80 -9.18 13.24 3.97
C GLY A 80 -9.69 11.81 4.17
N VAL A 81 -9.41 10.90 3.23
CA VAL A 81 -9.68 9.47 3.41
C VAL A 81 -8.53 8.86 4.21
N HIS A 82 -8.83 8.44 5.43
CA HIS A 82 -7.83 7.90 6.36
C HIS A 82 -7.87 6.37 6.49
N GLU A 83 -8.92 5.74 5.97
CA GLU A 83 -9.09 4.29 6.02
C GLU A 83 -8.44 3.62 4.80
N LEU A 84 -7.70 2.54 5.04
CA LEU A 84 -6.91 1.88 4.01
C LEU A 84 -7.77 1.26 2.89
N GLY A 85 -8.87 0.60 3.23
CA GLY A 85 -9.79 0.01 2.26
C GLY A 85 -10.31 1.03 1.24
N PRO A 86 -10.99 2.11 1.67
CA PRO A 86 -11.40 3.20 0.80
C PRO A 86 -10.26 3.80 -0.03
N ALA A 87 -9.05 3.97 0.53
CA ALA A 87 -7.90 4.45 -0.23
C ALA A 87 -7.53 3.51 -1.39
N THR A 88 -7.55 2.18 -1.18
CA THR A 88 -7.32 1.21 -2.28
C THR A 88 -8.41 1.27 -3.35
N TYR A 89 -9.67 1.47 -2.96
CA TYR A 89 -10.78 1.62 -3.91
C TYR A 89 -10.66 2.89 -4.75
N LEU A 90 -10.21 4.00 -4.16
CA LEU A 90 -9.96 5.24 -4.89
C LEU A 90 -8.79 5.12 -5.87
N GLY A 91 -7.75 4.35 -5.52
CA GLY A 91 -6.72 3.93 -6.48
C GLY A 91 -7.29 3.19 -7.69
N LYS A 92 -8.15 2.18 -7.45
CA LYS A 92 -8.83 1.46 -8.53
C LYS A 92 -9.75 2.36 -9.38
N LEU A 93 -10.44 3.28 -8.73
CA LEU A 93 -11.30 4.26 -9.40
C LEU A 93 -10.48 5.19 -10.30
N ASN A 94 -9.32 5.65 -9.84
CA ASN A 94 -8.43 6.50 -10.62
C ASN A 94 -7.93 5.78 -11.88
N LEU A 95 -7.53 4.52 -11.77
CA LEU A 95 -7.20 3.69 -12.94
C LEU A 95 -8.39 3.60 -13.90
N TYR A 96 -9.57 3.24 -13.40
CA TYR A 96 -10.75 3.06 -14.24
C TYR A 96 -11.11 4.33 -15.03
N GLN A 97 -10.95 5.50 -14.43
CA GLN A 97 -11.30 6.78 -15.03
C GLN A 97 -10.24 7.31 -16.01
N ASN A 98 -8.96 7.05 -15.75
CA ASN A 98 -7.86 7.74 -16.45
C ASN A 98 -7.03 6.85 -17.38
N ALA A 99 -7.15 5.53 -17.29
CA ALA A 99 -6.37 4.60 -18.14
C ALA A 99 -7.04 4.31 -19.50
N GLU A 100 -8.03 5.10 -19.93
CA GLU A 100 -8.72 4.97 -21.23
C GLU A 100 -9.29 3.57 -21.56
N GLY A 101 -9.48 2.72 -20.54
CA GLY A 101 -9.95 1.34 -20.69
C GLY A 101 -8.84 0.30 -20.72
N ASP A 102 -7.58 0.70 -20.76
CA ASP A 102 -6.42 -0.17 -20.60
C ASP A 102 -6.22 -0.57 -19.13
N HIS A 103 -5.45 -1.64 -18.92
CA HIS A 103 -5.04 -2.14 -17.60
C HIS A 103 -6.18 -2.51 -16.64
N ARG A 104 -7.40 -2.73 -17.14
CA ARG A 104 -8.59 -3.05 -16.34
C ARG A 104 -8.41 -4.31 -15.49
N GLU A 105 -7.59 -5.25 -15.94
CA GLU A 105 -7.24 -6.44 -15.18
C GLU A 105 -6.64 -6.10 -13.81
N LEU A 106 -5.95 -4.96 -13.67
CA LEU A 106 -5.39 -4.53 -12.40
C LEU A 106 -6.46 -4.19 -11.34
N ILE A 107 -7.68 -3.85 -11.75
CA ILE A 107 -8.80 -3.63 -10.83
C ILE A 107 -9.14 -4.93 -10.10
N ASP A 108 -9.10 -6.05 -10.81
CA ASP A 108 -9.40 -7.37 -10.26
C ASP A 108 -8.19 -8.01 -9.58
N THR A 109 -6.98 -7.70 -10.06
CA THR A 109 -5.76 -8.40 -9.63
C THR A 109 -4.99 -7.67 -8.53
N TYR A 110 -5.26 -6.41 -8.22
CA TYR A 110 -4.73 -5.75 -7.01
C TYR A 110 -5.57 -6.05 -5.78
N VAL A 111 -4.97 -6.73 -4.80
CA VAL A 111 -5.62 -7.14 -3.55
C VAL A 111 -4.90 -6.55 -2.34
N LEU A 112 -5.66 -6.30 -1.27
CA LEU A 112 -5.13 -5.83 -0.01
C LEU A 112 -4.88 -7.00 0.94
N PHE A 113 -3.62 -7.22 1.32
CA PHE A 113 -3.27 -8.04 2.48
C PHE A 113 -3.22 -7.14 3.71
N GLY A 114 -3.90 -7.52 4.79
CA GLY A 114 -4.01 -6.74 6.02
C GLY A 114 -5.45 -6.38 6.35
N ASP A 115 -5.64 -5.42 7.26
CA ASP A 115 -6.95 -4.97 7.69
C ASP A 115 -7.43 -3.77 6.82
N PRO A 116 -8.51 -3.91 6.03
CA PRO A 116 -9.07 -2.79 5.27
C PRO A 116 -9.60 -1.66 6.16
N ALA A 117 -9.97 -1.93 7.42
CA ALA A 117 -10.46 -0.91 8.35
C ALA A 117 -9.32 -0.11 9.03
N LEU A 118 -8.05 -0.42 8.72
CA LEU A 118 -6.90 0.25 9.30
C LEU A 118 -6.95 1.76 9.00
N GLN A 119 -6.90 2.55 10.06
CA GLN A 119 -6.79 4.01 9.98
C GLN A 119 -5.31 4.41 9.90
N ILE A 120 -4.92 5.09 8.84
CA ILE A 120 -3.57 5.66 8.72
C ILE A 120 -3.53 7.01 9.45
N PRO A 121 -2.69 7.15 10.49
CA PRO A 121 -2.54 8.43 11.17
C PRO A 121 -1.85 9.41 10.22
N MET A 122 -2.60 10.40 9.75
CA MET A 122 -2.00 11.55 9.05
C MET A 122 -1.41 12.50 10.08
N VAL A 123 -0.10 12.78 9.95
CA VAL A 123 0.53 13.84 10.73
C VAL A 123 -0.04 15.16 10.22
N HIS A 124 -1.06 15.69 10.91
CA HIS A 124 -1.40 17.09 10.77
C HIS A 124 -0.21 17.90 11.30
N GLN A 125 0.55 18.51 10.41
CA GLN A 125 1.63 19.42 10.79
C GLN A 125 1.01 20.75 11.27
N HIS A 126 0.45 20.76 12.47
CA HIS A 126 -0.05 21.97 13.12
C HIS A 126 1.11 22.74 13.76
N TRP A 127 1.85 23.56 13.00
CA TRP A 127 2.48 24.80 13.49
C TRP A 127 3.30 25.49 12.38
N ALA A 128 2.73 26.52 11.76
CA ALA A 128 3.55 27.62 11.22
C ALA A 128 3.77 28.62 12.36
N PHE A 129 4.93 28.54 13.04
CA PHE A 129 5.40 29.68 13.82
C PHE A 129 5.78 30.80 12.83
N MET A 130 4.90 31.78 12.63
CA MET A 130 5.30 33.08 12.11
C MET A 130 5.78 33.91 13.31
N PRO A 131 7.09 34.10 13.54
CA PRO A 131 7.51 35.19 14.42
C PRO A 131 7.11 36.50 13.73
N LEU A 132 6.16 37.22 14.34
CA LEU A 132 5.96 38.63 14.03
C LEU A 132 7.28 39.36 14.32
N ALA A 133 8.00 39.77 13.27
CA ALA A 133 9.04 40.77 13.40
C ALA A 133 8.34 42.11 13.65
N VAL A 134 8.19 42.49 14.92
CA VAL A 134 7.84 43.87 15.28
C VAL A 134 9.07 44.72 14.96
N LYS A 135 8.96 45.54 13.91
CA LYS A 135 9.94 46.58 13.60
C LYS A 135 9.87 47.64 14.70
N GLY A 136 10.86 47.62 15.60
CA GLY A 136 11.09 48.71 16.55
C GLY A 136 11.40 50.01 15.80
N TYR A 137 10.87 51.11 16.36
CA TYR A 137 10.88 52.49 15.87
C TYR A 137 12.18 52.96 15.21
#